data_AF-A0A8H3GFI2-F1
#
_entry.id   AF-A0A8H3GFI2-F1
#
_cell.length_a   1.000
_cell.length_b   1.000
_cell.length_c   1.000
_cell.angle_alpha   90.00
_cell.angle_beta   90.00
_cell.angle_gamma   90.00
#
_symmetry.space_group_name_H-M   'P 1'
#
loop_
_entity.id
_entity.type
_entity.pdbx_description
1 polymer ?
#
loop_
_entity_poly.entity_id
_entity_poly.type
_entity_poly.pdbx_seq_one_letter_code
_entity_poly.pdbx_strand_id
1 'polypeptide(L)'
;MPGDRRPRQSKARASPLKGSTGRGKKAAANKQPVEDRKPAPTEEEKAAYRSEIERRFTELGWTEQSMNFPVWSSLKSEWLGMLEPNELADLNDDKVWTNIKERVEYLRNRIKGEREKQKELRFDRLYRLLSALRKSNPPLVSFKLRRLGKPPCTEYPCPPLDYTELRKITHEVAFPGVGGVHKWPVIKSLLDADTTADELEQAFNARRGEIDAMVTEWRDKLHTRLLGFLPKLEGEILRPTLVADGSDPFKHLSDDIKRLLRADSLFTFYDWNDSPYIMNSPRHRPYTYQDILRISAGDVHRLSDLRTQVQLPMDRIGPYPAAQEMARELMKSIARPGASYLELGSEIEGECDWEGASSYEGEWICGRCIDTEPKTWQGIVEHYVDERRKYSSNRAELAKRKLTYHDVHGPASLPNRPLIKFYSAQVALEIMSIKKSERDSYQCQLCSKWPITHSVRGPEKLMFKHLLEVHEVRKPKFMTHYGVPDSYSDFLY
;
A
#
# COMPACT_ATOMS: atom_id res chain seq x y z
N MET A 1 36.12 -13.12 -17.10
CA MET A 1 36.60 -11.81 -16.61
C MET A 1 35.64 -11.32 -15.53
N PRO A 2 35.86 -11.64 -14.24
CA PRO A 2 35.03 -11.12 -13.17
C PRO A 2 35.63 -9.80 -12.63
N GLY A 3 34.83 -8.73 -12.66
CA GLY A 3 35.22 -7.42 -12.17
C GLY A 3 35.17 -7.34 -10.64
N ASP A 4 36.33 -7.07 -10.05
CA ASP A 4 36.53 -6.78 -8.63
C ASP A 4 35.72 -5.56 -8.17
N ARG A 5 34.73 -5.78 -7.30
CA ARG A 5 34.11 -4.71 -6.51
C ARG A 5 34.91 -4.51 -5.22
N ARG A 6 35.66 -3.41 -5.16
CA ARG A 6 36.35 -2.95 -3.95
C ARG A 6 35.37 -2.57 -2.84
N PRO A 7 35.69 -2.84 -1.56
CA PRO A 7 34.91 -2.37 -0.43
C PRO A 7 35.16 -0.89 -0.15
N ARG A 8 34.07 -0.13 0.08
CA ARG A 8 34.10 1.25 0.60
C ARG A 8 34.65 1.24 2.03
N GLN A 9 35.88 1.71 2.21
CA GLN A 9 36.42 2.06 3.52
C GLN A 9 35.88 3.42 3.96
N SER A 10 35.00 3.43 4.97
CA SER A 10 34.66 4.65 5.72
C SER A 10 35.79 4.98 6.70
N LYS A 11 36.56 6.03 6.40
CA LYS A 11 37.58 6.58 7.30
C LYS A 11 36.91 7.26 8.50
N ALA A 12 36.99 6.63 9.67
CA ALA A 12 36.74 7.29 10.95
C ALA A 12 37.91 8.23 11.26
N ARG A 13 37.60 9.51 11.46
CA ARG A 13 38.56 10.56 11.82
C ARG A 13 38.73 10.53 13.35
N ALA A 14 39.75 9.83 13.83
CA ALA A 14 40.19 9.91 15.22
C ALA A 14 41.07 11.17 15.38
N SER A 15 40.64 12.10 16.24
CA SER A 15 41.45 13.23 16.66
C SER A 15 42.33 12.79 17.86
N PRO A 16 43.64 13.08 17.85
CA PRO A 16 44.53 12.74 18.96
C PRO A 16 44.49 13.85 20.02
N LEU A 17 44.09 13.52 21.24
CA LEU A 17 44.28 14.40 22.39
C LEU A 17 45.76 14.34 22.81
N LYS A 18 46.47 15.43 22.51
CA LYS A 18 47.83 15.73 22.97
C LYS A 18 47.83 15.88 24.49
N GLY A 19 48.84 15.28 25.12
CA GLY A 19 49.17 15.48 26.52
C GLY A 19 49.66 16.90 26.80
N SER A 20 49.41 17.34 28.04
CA SER A 20 50.05 18.50 28.66
C SER A 20 50.47 18.10 30.07
N THR A 21 51.77 17.86 30.23
CA THR A 21 52.46 17.79 31.51
C THR A 21 52.73 19.22 31.98
N GLY A 22 52.20 19.59 33.15
CA GLY A 22 52.43 20.90 33.77
C GLY A 22 52.46 20.78 35.29
N ARG A 23 53.64 20.52 35.82
CA ARG A 23 53.98 20.41 37.25
C ARG A 23 53.97 21.82 37.87
N GLY A 24 53.07 22.08 38.82
CA GLY A 24 53.04 23.31 39.61
C GLY A 24 52.83 23.01 41.09
N LYS A 25 53.93 22.95 41.86
CA LYS A 25 53.93 23.00 43.33
C LYS A 25 53.70 24.45 43.78
N LYS A 26 52.74 24.67 44.68
CA LYS A 26 52.71 25.71 45.75
C LYS A 26 51.50 25.36 46.65
N ALA A 27 51.72 24.86 47.85
CA ALA A 27 52.01 25.58 49.10
C ALA A 27 50.73 26.05 49.84
N ALA A 28 50.46 25.32 50.94
CA ALA A 28 49.92 25.73 52.24
C ALA A 28 48.57 26.48 52.40
N ALA A 29 47.89 26.05 53.47
CA ALA A 29 46.83 26.69 54.25
C ALA A 29 45.41 26.66 53.67
N ASN A 30 44.54 25.80 54.22
CA ASN A 30 43.73 26.15 55.39
C ASN A 30 43.00 24.89 55.90
N LYS A 31 43.32 24.41 57.10
CA LYS A 31 42.50 23.39 57.78
C LYS A 31 41.27 24.13 58.31
N GLN A 32 40.19 24.12 57.55
CA GLN A 32 38.87 24.45 58.09
C GLN A 32 38.50 23.43 59.19
N PRO A 33 37.71 23.84 60.19
CA PRO A 33 37.25 22.93 61.23
C PRO A 33 36.49 21.79 60.58
N VAL A 34 36.69 20.58 61.07
CA VAL A 34 35.82 19.44 60.78
C VAL A 34 34.46 19.80 61.38
N GLU A 35 33.62 20.50 60.62
CA GLU A 35 32.20 20.63 60.94
C GLU A 35 31.63 19.21 61.03
N ASP A 36 30.95 18.95 62.15
CA ASP A 36 30.23 17.72 62.43
C ASP A 36 29.36 17.35 61.22
N ARG A 37 29.87 16.44 60.37
CA ARG A 37 29.05 15.84 59.31
C ARG A 37 27.94 15.08 60.02
N LYS A 38 26.70 15.55 59.83
CA LYS A 38 25.52 14.83 60.27
C LYS A 38 25.66 13.36 59.85
N PRO A 39 25.38 12.41 60.76
CA PRO A 39 25.42 10.99 60.41
C PRO A 39 24.50 10.75 59.21
N ALA A 40 24.91 9.84 58.33
CA ALA A 40 24.09 9.48 57.17
C ALA A 40 22.70 9.00 57.65
N PRO A 41 21.62 9.39 56.94
CA PRO A 41 20.28 9.01 57.34
C PRO A 41 20.11 7.48 57.31
N THR A 42 19.41 6.98 58.32
CA THR A 42 19.08 5.56 58.46
C THR A 42 18.09 5.13 57.38
N GLU A 43 18.01 3.82 57.11
CA GLU A 43 17.08 3.28 56.10
C GLU A 43 15.60 3.54 56.47
N GLU A 44 15.29 3.57 57.77
CA GLU A 44 13.95 3.92 58.28
C GLU A 44 13.60 5.39 57.98
N GLU A 45 14.54 6.31 58.19
CA GLU A 45 14.35 7.74 57.88
C GLU A 45 14.19 7.97 56.36
N LYS A 46 14.96 7.26 55.53
CA LYS A 46 14.80 7.30 54.06
C LYS A 46 13.45 6.74 53.62
N ALA A 47 13.00 5.64 54.20
CA ALA A 47 11.70 5.05 53.89
C ALA A 47 10.53 5.98 54.28
N ALA A 48 10.63 6.64 55.45
CA ALA A 48 9.66 7.65 55.88
C ALA A 48 9.64 8.86 54.95
N TYR A 49 10.82 9.36 54.56
CA TYR A 49 10.96 10.48 53.63
C TYR A 49 10.36 10.16 52.25
N ARG A 50 10.64 8.97 51.69
CA ARG A 50 10.01 8.50 50.45
C ARG A 50 8.50 8.46 50.57
N SER A 51 7.99 7.83 51.63
CA SER A 51 6.55 7.66 51.85
C SER A 51 5.84 9.00 51.93
N GLU A 52 6.46 10.01 52.58
CA GLU A 52 5.92 11.35 52.68
C GLU A 52 5.90 12.08 51.32
N ILE A 53 6.97 11.96 50.53
CA ILE A 53 7.01 12.50 49.16
C ILE A 53 5.90 11.87 48.29
N GLU A 54 5.81 10.54 48.27
CA GLU A 54 4.81 9.81 47.49
C GLU A 54 3.39 10.13 47.93
N ARG A 55 3.15 10.24 49.26
CA ARG A 55 1.87 10.67 49.83
C ARG A 55 1.49 12.07 49.35
N ARG A 56 2.39 13.04 49.46
CA ARG A 56 2.12 14.43 49.02
C ARG A 56 1.91 14.53 47.51
N PHE A 57 2.63 13.76 46.70
CA PHE A 57 2.35 13.71 45.26
C PHE A 57 0.99 13.07 44.97
N THR A 58 0.62 12.02 45.69
CA THR A 58 -0.71 11.41 45.59
C THR A 58 -1.82 12.41 45.92
N GLU A 59 -1.65 13.23 46.95
CA GLU A 59 -2.58 14.32 47.30
C GLU A 59 -2.70 15.38 46.22
N LEU A 60 -1.65 15.58 45.41
CA LEU A 60 -1.66 16.45 44.23
C LEU A 60 -2.25 15.78 42.98
N GLY A 61 -2.85 14.59 43.12
CA GLY A 61 -3.50 13.83 42.05
C GLY A 61 -2.55 12.96 41.23
N TRP A 62 -1.34 12.69 41.72
CA TRP A 62 -0.42 11.76 41.05
C TRP A 62 -0.85 10.31 41.30
N THR A 63 -0.76 9.50 40.27
CA THR A 63 -1.04 8.07 40.35
C THR A 63 0.24 7.28 40.52
N GLU A 64 0.17 6.08 41.09
CA GLU A 64 1.30 5.15 41.16
C GLU A 64 1.95 4.90 39.79
N GLN A 65 1.14 4.78 38.73
CA GLN A 65 1.64 4.66 37.35
C GLN A 65 2.45 5.87 36.87
N SER A 66 2.11 7.07 37.33
CA SER A 66 2.87 8.29 37.00
C SER A 66 4.19 8.39 37.74
N MET A 67 4.31 7.72 38.88
CA MET A 67 5.52 7.63 39.70
C MET A 67 6.36 6.38 39.40
N ASN A 68 5.85 5.48 38.55
CA ASN A 68 6.57 4.28 38.15
C ASN A 68 7.57 4.59 37.02
N PHE A 69 8.86 4.51 37.35
CA PHE A 69 9.97 4.62 36.39
C PHE A 69 10.45 3.23 35.98
N PRO A 70 10.34 2.86 34.69
CA PRO A 70 10.76 1.56 34.20
C PRO A 70 12.25 1.32 34.41
N VAL A 71 12.63 0.06 34.62
CA VAL A 71 14.03 -0.35 34.85
C VAL A 71 14.96 0.08 33.71
N TRP A 72 14.45 0.10 32.47
CA TRP A 72 15.21 0.49 31.29
C TRP A 72 15.45 2.00 31.18
N SER A 73 14.74 2.84 31.94
CA SER A 73 14.89 4.29 31.88
C SER A 73 16.05 4.75 32.75
N SER A 74 16.94 5.56 32.18
CA SER A 74 17.98 6.25 32.97
C SER A 74 17.39 7.21 34.00
N LEU A 75 16.12 7.61 33.86
CA LEU A 75 15.44 8.50 34.80
C LEU A 75 15.10 7.80 36.13
N LYS A 76 15.12 6.46 36.16
CA LYS A 76 14.88 5.72 37.39
C LYS A 76 15.92 6.04 38.46
N SER A 77 17.20 6.16 38.09
CA SER A 77 18.25 6.54 39.05
C SER A 77 18.12 8.00 39.48
N GLU A 78 17.71 8.91 38.58
CA GLU A 78 17.42 10.31 38.93
C GLU A 78 16.25 10.41 39.92
N TRP A 79 15.19 9.63 39.70
CA TRP A 79 14.03 9.53 40.59
C TRP A 79 14.42 8.95 41.96
N LEU A 80 15.14 7.84 41.99
CA LEU A 80 15.61 7.22 43.23
C LEU A 80 16.55 8.14 44.02
N GLY A 81 17.46 8.83 43.34
CA GLY A 81 18.36 9.80 43.99
C GLY A 81 17.64 10.99 44.63
N MET A 82 16.42 11.30 44.18
CA MET A 82 15.56 12.30 44.81
C MET A 82 14.80 11.73 46.02
N LEU A 83 14.40 10.46 45.97
CA LEU A 83 13.72 9.78 47.08
C LEU A 83 14.66 9.33 48.19
N GLU A 84 15.94 9.12 47.87
CA GLU A 84 16.99 8.67 48.79
C GLU A 84 18.19 9.63 48.74
N PRO A 85 18.01 10.92 49.10
CA PRO A 85 19.12 11.86 49.08
C PRO A 85 20.13 11.50 50.17
N ASN A 86 21.40 11.84 49.94
CA ASN A 86 22.47 11.65 50.93
C ASN A 86 22.23 12.49 52.20
N GLU A 87 21.44 13.55 52.09
CA GLU A 87 20.99 14.41 53.20
C GLU A 87 19.47 14.63 53.05
N LEU A 88 18.71 14.34 54.11
CA LEU A 88 17.26 14.54 54.11
C LEU A 88 16.95 16.04 54.25
N ALA A 89 16.28 16.59 53.25
CA ALA A 89 15.83 17.97 53.28
C ALA A 89 14.55 18.11 54.13
N ASP A 90 14.33 19.29 54.73
CA ASP A 90 13.08 19.55 55.44
C ASP A 90 11.94 19.74 54.42
N LEU A 91 11.03 18.77 54.34
CA LEU A 91 9.88 18.83 53.44
C LEU A 91 8.87 19.91 53.84
N ASN A 92 8.96 20.48 55.04
CA ASN A 92 8.13 21.61 55.45
C ASN A 92 8.67 22.97 54.96
N ASP A 93 9.90 23.01 54.43
CA ASP A 93 10.41 24.18 53.71
C ASP A 93 9.74 24.26 52.34
N ASP A 94 8.94 25.32 52.14
CA ASP A 94 8.24 25.59 50.89
C ASP A 94 9.16 25.63 49.67
N LYS A 95 10.40 26.11 49.83
CA LYS A 95 11.38 26.18 48.74
C LYS A 95 11.90 24.80 48.38
N VAL A 96 12.19 23.96 49.38
CA VAL A 96 12.59 22.55 49.16
C VAL A 96 11.48 21.82 48.44
N TRP A 97 10.25 21.92 48.93
CA TRP A 97 9.10 21.26 48.34
C TRP A 97 8.81 21.75 46.92
N THR A 98 8.93 23.06 46.66
CA THR A 98 8.79 23.63 45.31
C THR A 98 9.83 23.08 44.34
N ASN A 99 11.10 23.00 44.76
CA ASN A 99 12.17 22.41 43.94
C ASN A 99 11.91 20.93 43.63
N ILE A 100 11.42 20.16 44.61
CA ILE A 100 11.04 18.75 44.41
C ILE A 100 9.91 18.67 43.39
N LYS A 101 8.84 19.47 43.51
CA LYS A 101 7.73 19.50 42.54
C LYS A 101 8.21 19.79 41.11
N GLU A 102 9.02 20.84 40.94
CA GLU A 102 9.56 21.19 39.61
C GLU A 102 10.40 20.07 39.02
N ARG A 103 11.23 19.41 39.85
CA ARG A 103 12.05 18.28 39.40
C ARG A 103 11.21 17.08 38.99
N VAL A 104 10.17 16.76 39.75
CA VAL A 104 9.27 15.64 39.46
C VAL A 104 8.45 15.89 38.20
N GLU A 105 7.95 17.12 37.99
CA GLU A 105 7.26 17.49 36.75
C GLU A 105 8.21 17.43 35.53
N TYR A 106 9.47 17.83 35.70
CA TYR A 106 10.50 17.66 34.67
C TYR A 106 10.75 16.18 34.34
N LEU A 107 10.93 15.32 35.36
CA LEU A 107 11.12 13.88 35.17
C LEU A 107 9.91 13.22 34.50
N ARG A 108 8.69 13.64 34.86
CA ARG A 108 7.44 13.18 34.26
C ARG A 108 7.37 13.48 32.76
N ASN A 109 7.67 14.71 32.37
CA ASN A 109 7.64 15.10 30.96
C ASN A 109 8.71 14.34 30.16
N ARG A 110 9.90 14.11 30.75
CA ARG A 110 10.95 13.29 30.14
C ARG A 110 10.56 11.82 30.03
N ILE A 111 10.01 11.20 31.07
CA ILE A 111 9.64 9.77 31.02
C ILE A 111 8.49 9.54 30.04
N LYS A 112 7.55 10.49 29.92
CA LYS A 112 6.52 10.44 28.87
C LYS A 112 7.16 10.43 27.48
N GLY A 113 8.14 11.28 27.24
CA GLY A 113 8.91 11.30 25.98
C GLY A 113 9.69 10.00 25.73
N GLU A 114 10.33 9.44 26.75
CA GLU A 114 11.03 8.15 26.65
C GLU A 114 10.07 6.99 26.38
N ARG A 115 8.90 6.95 27.02
CA ARG A 115 7.86 5.95 26.78
C ARG A 115 7.32 6.01 25.36
N GLU A 116 7.04 7.19 24.81
CA GLU A 116 6.63 7.32 23.41
C GLU A 116 7.73 6.86 22.44
N LYS A 117 8.99 7.23 22.68
CA LYS A 117 10.13 6.72 21.89
C LYS A 117 10.25 5.20 21.97
N GLN A 118 10.11 4.62 23.16
CA GLN A 118 10.12 3.17 23.33
C GLN A 118 8.94 2.51 22.61
N LYS A 119 7.76 3.14 22.62
CA LYS A 119 6.59 2.66 21.88
C LYS A 119 6.84 2.66 20.36
N GLU A 120 7.49 3.68 19.82
CA GLU A 120 7.91 3.72 18.42
C GLU A 120 8.94 2.63 18.08
N LEU A 121 9.97 2.45 18.91
CA LEU A 121 10.97 1.40 18.72
C LEU A 121 10.35 0.00 18.77
N ARG A 122 9.41 -0.23 19.70
CA ARG A 122 8.63 -1.46 19.80
C ARG A 122 7.76 -1.70 18.58
N PHE A 123 7.12 -0.65 18.07
CA PHE A 123 6.32 -0.74 16.86
C PHE A 123 7.18 -1.10 15.63
N ASP A 124 8.33 -0.45 15.44
CA ASP A 124 9.27 -0.78 14.36
C ASP A 124 9.80 -2.22 14.50
N ARG A 125 10.15 -2.66 15.72
CA ARG A 125 10.55 -4.05 15.98
C ARG A 125 9.45 -5.04 15.62
N LEU A 126 8.21 -4.79 16.07
CA LEU A 126 7.05 -5.61 15.74
C LEU A 126 6.81 -5.66 14.22
N TYR A 127 6.88 -4.53 13.54
CA TYR A 127 6.74 -4.45 12.08
C TYR A 127 7.74 -5.36 11.38
N ARG A 128 9.02 -5.34 11.79
CA ARG A 128 10.06 -6.22 11.26
C ARG A 128 9.76 -7.69 11.54
N LEU A 129 9.29 -8.04 12.73
CA LEU A 129 8.92 -9.41 13.09
C LEU A 129 7.74 -9.94 12.26
N LEU A 130 6.71 -9.12 12.05
CA LEU A 130 5.57 -9.46 11.19
C LEU A 130 5.98 -9.56 9.72
N SER A 131 6.86 -8.68 9.24
CA SER A 131 7.42 -8.76 7.89
C SER A 131 8.27 -10.01 7.69
N ALA A 132 9.12 -10.35 8.66
CA ALA A 132 9.95 -11.56 8.63
C ALA A 132 9.08 -12.82 8.60
N LEU A 133 8.02 -12.84 9.41
CA LEU A 133 7.01 -13.89 9.37
C LEU A 133 6.30 -14.00 8.02
N ARG A 134 5.86 -12.88 7.43
CA ARG A 134 5.26 -12.90 6.09
C ARG A 134 6.23 -13.52 5.08
N LYS A 135 7.50 -13.11 5.11
CA LYS A 135 8.56 -13.59 4.21
C LYS A 135 9.00 -15.04 4.47
N SER A 136 8.81 -15.58 5.66
CA SER A 136 9.13 -16.97 5.95
C SER A 136 8.11 -17.94 5.36
N ASN A 137 6.93 -17.46 4.97
CA ASN A 137 5.97 -18.26 4.23
C ASN A 137 6.44 -18.41 2.77
N PRO A 138 6.55 -19.65 2.25
CA PRO A 138 6.85 -19.83 0.83
C PRO A 138 5.73 -19.21 -0.02
N PRO A 139 6.05 -18.71 -1.23
CA PRO A 139 5.03 -18.22 -2.14
C PRO A 139 4.01 -19.33 -2.43
N LEU A 140 2.73 -18.97 -2.49
CA LEU A 140 1.64 -19.88 -2.79
C LEU A 140 1.82 -20.52 -4.18
N VAL A 141 2.25 -19.72 -5.14
CA VAL A 141 2.61 -20.18 -6.48
C VAL A 141 3.72 -19.31 -7.06
N SER A 142 4.65 -19.92 -7.78
CA SER A 142 5.76 -19.24 -8.45
C SER A 142 6.07 -19.93 -9.77
N PHE A 143 6.02 -19.18 -10.88
CA PHE A 143 6.30 -19.73 -12.21
C PHE A 143 6.89 -18.67 -13.13
N LYS A 144 7.32 -19.09 -14.33
CA LYS A 144 7.79 -18.18 -15.37
C LYS A 144 6.73 -18.07 -16.45
N LEU A 145 6.37 -16.85 -16.83
CA LEU A 145 5.44 -16.55 -17.90
C LEU A 145 6.23 -16.27 -19.18
N ARG A 146 5.84 -16.88 -20.31
CA ARG A 146 6.30 -16.45 -21.63
C ARG A 146 5.54 -15.17 -21.99
N ARG A 147 6.23 -14.04 -22.03
CA ARG A 147 5.62 -12.82 -22.58
C ARG A 147 5.78 -12.80 -24.09
N LEU A 148 4.76 -12.27 -24.76
CA LEU A 148 4.91 -11.77 -26.13
C LEU A 148 5.78 -10.52 -26.00
N GLY A 149 7.08 -10.66 -26.23
CA GLY A 149 8.08 -9.65 -25.88
C GLY A 149 7.71 -8.23 -26.34
N LYS A 150 8.03 -7.25 -25.49
CA LYS A 150 8.28 -5.88 -25.99
C LYS A 150 9.47 -5.97 -26.95
N PRO A 151 9.51 -5.18 -28.02
CA PRO A 151 10.72 -5.11 -28.81
C PRO A 151 11.76 -4.41 -27.89
N PRO A 152 13.01 -4.89 -27.83
CA PRO A 152 14.09 -3.97 -27.51
C PRO A 152 14.16 -2.95 -28.66
N CYS A 153 15.15 -2.08 -28.70
CA CYS A 153 15.45 -1.25 -29.88
C CYS A 153 14.43 -0.16 -30.28
N THR A 154 14.70 1.04 -29.77
CA THR A 154 14.56 2.31 -30.53
C THR A 154 15.60 2.47 -31.64
N GLU A 155 16.56 1.55 -31.77
CA GLU A 155 17.66 1.59 -32.74
C GLU A 155 17.44 0.60 -33.89
N TYR A 156 17.45 1.09 -35.13
CA TYR A 156 17.25 0.29 -36.33
C TYR A 156 18.59 -0.25 -36.88
N PRO A 157 18.66 -1.51 -37.38
CA PRO A 157 17.58 -2.49 -37.54
C PRO A 157 17.33 -3.31 -36.27
N CYS A 158 16.05 -3.49 -35.90
CA CYS A 158 15.70 -4.32 -34.76
C CYS A 158 16.04 -5.80 -35.02
N PRO A 159 16.65 -6.50 -34.05
CA PRO A 159 16.77 -7.96 -34.10
C PRO A 159 15.38 -8.62 -34.20
N PRO A 160 15.30 -9.86 -34.74
CA PRO A 160 14.08 -10.66 -34.71
C PRO A 160 13.50 -10.71 -33.30
N LEU A 161 12.17 -10.62 -33.17
CA LEU A 161 11.45 -10.75 -31.89
C LEU A 161 11.84 -12.06 -31.20
N ASP A 162 12.80 -11.99 -30.29
CA ASP A 162 13.15 -13.14 -29.47
C ASP A 162 12.15 -13.18 -28.30
N TYR A 163 11.27 -14.18 -28.30
CA TYR A 163 10.20 -14.40 -27.32
C TYR A 163 10.73 -14.86 -25.94
N THR A 164 11.94 -14.45 -25.57
CA THR A 164 12.71 -15.07 -24.47
C THR A 164 12.59 -14.34 -23.14
N GLU A 165 11.88 -13.22 -23.06
CA GLU A 165 11.63 -12.57 -21.77
C GLU A 165 10.71 -13.43 -20.90
N LEU A 166 11.34 -14.22 -20.04
CA LEU A 166 10.69 -15.01 -19.01
C LEU A 166 10.48 -14.16 -17.77
N ARG A 167 9.23 -13.74 -17.54
CA ARG A 167 8.87 -13.02 -16.32
C ARG A 167 8.61 -14.00 -15.20
N LYS A 168 9.30 -13.84 -14.06
CA LYS A 168 8.95 -14.58 -12.84
C LYS A 168 7.68 -13.97 -12.24
N ILE A 169 6.66 -14.79 -12.08
CA ILE A 169 5.41 -14.47 -11.41
C ILE A 169 5.39 -15.19 -10.08
N THR A 170 5.11 -14.45 -9.00
CA THR A 170 4.95 -15.00 -7.66
C THR A 170 3.68 -14.45 -7.04
N HIS A 171 2.90 -15.32 -6.40
CA HIS A 171 1.77 -14.93 -5.59
C HIS A 171 2.00 -15.40 -4.15
N GLU A 172 1.92 -14.47 -3.20
CA GLU A 172 2.16 -14.77 -1.79
C GLU A 172 0.93 -15.39 -1.13
N VAL A 173 1.16 -16.03 0.02
CA VAL A 173 0.07 -16.45 0.90
C VAL A 173 -0.58 -15.19 1.51
N ALA A 174 -1.90 -15.21 1.69
CA ALA A 174 -2.60 -14.11 2.35
C ALA A 174 -2.01 -13.85 3.75
N PHE A 175 -1.67 -12.59 4.01
CA PHE A 175 -1.12 -12.16 5.27
C PHE A 175 -1.75 -10.83 5.68
N PRO A 176 -2.18 -10.66 6.94
CA PRO A 176 -2.83 -9.43 7.38
C PRO A 176 -1.83 -8.27 7.46
N GLY A 177 -2.27 -7.08 7.05
CA GLY A 177 -1.48 -5.86 7.23
C GLY A 177 -1.30 -5.48 8.68
N VAL A 178 -0.21 -4.75 8.99
CA VAL A 178 0.09 -4.29 10.36
C VAL A 178 -1.02 -3.40 10.92
N GLY A 179 -1.68 -2.65 10.02
CA GLY A 179 -2.91 -1.93 10.31
C GLY A 179 -4.02 -2.76 10.92
N GLY A 180 -4.22 -4.00 10.47
CA GLY A 180 -5.16 -4.96 11.03
C GLY A 180 -4.67 -5.57 12.34
N VAL A 181 -3.42 -6.01 12.31
CA VAL A 181 -2.79 -6.85 13.33
C VAL A 181 -2.61 -6.12 14.66
N HIS A 182 -2.35 -4.81 14.69
CA HIS A 182 -2.16 -4.08 15.96
C HIS A 182 -3.38 -4.09 16.90
N LYS A 183 -4.58 -4.35 16.36
CA LYS A 183 -5.82 -4.43 17.16
C LYS A 183 -6.02 -5.81 17.80
N TRP A 184 -5.23 -6.81 17.41
CA TRP A 184 -5.31 -8.14 17.98
C TRP A 184 -4.90 -8.10 19.46
N PRO A 185 -5.65 -8.77 20.36
CA PRO A 185 -5.35 -8.71 21.80
C PRO A 185 -3.89 -9.03 22.14
N VAL A 186 -3.32 -10.06 21.49
CA VAL A 186 -1.91 -10.44 21.61
C VAL A 186 -0.98 -9.26 21.30
N ILE A 187 -1.14 -8.69 20.12
CA ILE A 187 -0.23 -7.69 19.57
C ILE A 187 -0.40 -6.37 20.30
N LYS A 188 -1.64 -6.00 20.60
CA LYS A 188 -1.96 -4.84 21.43
C LYS A 188 -1.27 -4.94 22.79
N SER A 189 -1.36 -6.10 23.46
CA SER A 189 -0.71 -6.28 24.76
C SER A 189 0.82 -6.15 24.70
N LEU A 190 1.45 -6.62 23.61
CA LEU A 190 2.90 -6.45 23.38
C LEU A 190 3.28 -4.97 23.19
N LEU A 191 2.47 -4.20 22.45
CA LEU A 191 2.70 -2.77 22.19
C LEU A 191 2.35 -1.85 23.37
N ASP A 192 1.46 -2.28 24.26
CA ASP A 192 1.03 -1.49 25.41
C ASP A 192 1.86 -1.79 26.68
N ALA A 193 2.61 -2.90 26.73
CA ALA A 193 3.50 -3.23 27.85
C ALA A 193 4.55 -2.13 28.10
N ASP A 194 5.07 -1.93 29.31
CA ASP A 194 6.12 -0.93 29.57
C ASP A 194 7.53 -1.55 29.46
N THR A 195 7.79 -2.24 28.34
CA THR A 195 9.01 -3.03 28.11
C THR A 195 9.90 -2.42 27.02
N THR A 196 11.12 -2.93 26.92
CA THR A 196 12.03 -2.64 25.81
C THR A 196 11.62 -3.35 24.51
N ALA A 197 12.22 -2.95 23.38
CA ALA A 197 12.02 -3.63 22.10
C ALA A 197 12.50 -5.08 22.07
N ASP A 198 13.56 -5.41 22.81
CA ASP A 198 14.12 -6.76 22.85
C ASP A 198 13.26 -7.70 23.71
N GLU A 199 12.74 -7.21 24.84
CA GLU A 199 11.74 -7.92 25.63
C GLU A 199 10.44 -8.16 24.84
N LEU A 200 10.02 -7.19 24.02
CA LEU A 200 8.89 -7.37 23.11
C LEU A 200 9.15 -8.50 22.12
N GLU A 201 10.35 -8.57 21.53
CA GLU A 201 10.71 -9.64 20.59
C GLU A 201 10.68 -11.02 21.26
N GLN A 202 11.22 -11.12 22.48
CA GLN A 202 11.15 -12.37 23.26
C GLN A 202 9.69 -12.77 23.55
N ALA A 203 8.85 -11.83 23.98
CA ALA A 203 7.45 -12.07 24.26
C ALA A 203 6.64 -12.41 22.99
N PHE A 204 6.97 -11.79 21.85
CA PHE A 204 6.41 -12.12 20.54
C PHE A 204 6.74 -13.56 20.15
N ASN A 205 8.00 -13.97 20.30
CA ASN A 205 8.44 -15.33 19.99
C ASN A 205 7.84 -16.37 20.95
N ALA A 206 7.66 -16.02 22.23
CA ALA A 206 6.98 -16.88 23.20
C ALA A 206 5.50 -17.11 22.83
N ARG A 207 4.86 -16.15 22.16
CA ARG A 207 3.45 -16.20 21.72
C ARG A 207 3.28 -16.45 20.22
N ARG A 208 4.33 -16.93 19.56
CA ARG A 208 4.41 -17.23 18.12
C ARG A 208 3.21 -18.04 17.62
N GLY A 209 2.89 -19.14 18.31
CA GLY A 209 1.79 -20.04 17.92
C GLY A 209 0.40 -19.39 18.00
N GLU A 210 0.17 -18.51 18.97
CA GLU A 210 -1.08 -17.75 19.09
C GLU A 210 -1.24 -16.77 17.92
N ILE A 211 -0.14 -16.09 17.54
CA ILE A 211 -0.11 -15.18 16.40
C ILE A 211 -0.34 -15.94 15.08
N ASP A 212 0.28 -17.11 14.91
CA ASP A 212 0.06 -17.97 13.73
C ASP A 212 -1.39 -18.45 13.60
N ALA A 213 -2.02 -18.80 14.73
CA ALA A 213 -3.43 -19.16 14.76
C ALA A 213 -4.33 -17.98 14.34
N MET A 214 -4.06 -16.77 14.85
CA MET A 214 -4.81 -15.56 14.46
C MET A 214 -4.62 -15.20 12.97
N VAL A 215 -3.41 -15.37 12.41
CA VAL A 215 -3.15 -15.19 10.97
C VAL A 215 -3.97 -16.19 10.15
N THR A 216 -4.00 -17.45 10.59
CA THR A 216 -4.78 -18.50 9.92
C THR A 216 -6.27 -18.20 9.97
N GLU A 217 -6.81 -17.87 11.14
CA GLU A 217 -8.22 -17.52 11.31
C GLU A 217 -8.61 -16.31 10.46
N TRP A 218 -7.78 -15.27 10.43
CA TRP A 218 -8.02 -14.09 9.59
C TRP A 218 -8.06 -14.46 8.10
N ARG A 219 -7.11 -15.29 7.65
CA ARG A 219 -7.04 -15.76 6.26
C ARG A 219 -8.27 -16.59 5.90
N ASP A 220 -8.68 -17.50 6.77
CA ASP A 220 -9.82 -18.38 6.53
C ASP A 220 -11.13 -17.57 6.46
N LYS A 221 -11.28 -16.54 7.31
CA LYS A 221 -12.39 -15.59 7.25
C LYS A 221 -12.40 -14.82 5.92
N LEU A 222 -11.24 -14.33 5.47
CA LEU A 222 -11.12 -13.65 4.19
C LEU A 222 -11.51 -14.58 3.03
N HIS A 223 -10.93 -15.79 2.97
CA HIS A 223 -11.21 -16.77 1.93
C HIS A 223 -12.68 -17.16 1.90
N THR A 224 -13.25 -17.52 3.05
CA THR A 224 -14.67 -17.90 3.16
C THR A 224 -15.57 -16.79 2.60
N ARG A 225 -15.28 -15.54 2.95
CA ARG A 225 -16.03 -14.40 2.45
C ARG A 225 -15.92 -14.26 0.93
N LEU A 226 -14.71 -14.22 0.38
CA LEU A 226 -14.49 -14.03 -1.05
C LEU A 226 -15.06 -15.19 -1.87
N LEU A 227 -14.90 -16.42 -1.42
CA LEU A 227 -15.45 -17.62 -2.06
C LEU A 227 -16.97 -17.66 -2.04
N GLY A 228 -17.60 -17.07 -1.00
CA GLY A 228 -19.04 -16.90 -0.91
C GLY A 228 -19.63 -15.98 -1.99
N PHE A 229 -18.80 -15.11 -2.60
CA PHE A 229 -19.20 -14.24 -3.71
C PHE A 229 -19.00 -14.87 -5.10
N LEU A 230 -18.30 -16.00 -5.18
CA LEU A 230 -17.96 -16.63 -6.44
C LEU A 230 -18.87 -17.84 -6.68
N PRO A 231 -19.27 -18.11 -7.94
CA PRO A 231 -20.01 -19.33 -8.25
C PRO A 231 -19.16 -20.56 -7.92
N LYS A 232 -19.85 -21.65 -7.56
CA LYS A 232 -19.21 -22.98 -7.56
C LYS A 232 -19.01 -23.38 -9.01
N LEU A 233 -17.82 -23.89 -9.31
CA LEU A 233 -17.45 -24.33 -10.65
C LEU A 233 -17.21 -25.82 -10.61
N GLU A 234 -17.71 -26.53 -11.61
CA GLU A 234 -17.46 -27.95 -11.81
C GLU A 234 -16.35 -28.14 -12.85
N GLY A 235 -15.52 -29.16 -12.65
CA GLY A 235 -14.43 -29.49 -13.56
C GLY A 235 -13.18 -28.64 -13.38
N GLU A 236 -12.47 -28.38 -14.47
CA GLU A 236 -11.17 -27.72 -14.45
C GLU A 236 -11.31 -26.19 -14.27
N ILE A 237 -10.93 -25.71 -13.09
CA ILE A 237 -11.14 -24.31 -12.65
C ILE A 237 -10.16 -23.35 -13.34
N LEU A 238 -8.89 -23.75 -13.45
CA LEU A 238 -7.81 -23.00 -14.09
C LEU A 238 -7.19 -23.82 -15.21
N ARG A 239 -6.92 -23.16 -16.33
CA ARG A 239 -6.26 -23.72 -17.52
C ARG A 239 -5.07 -22.85 -17.88
N PRO A 240 -3.89 -23.13 -17.30
CA PRO A 240 -2.69 -22.36 -17.61
C PRO A 240 -2.33 -22.50 -19.09
N THR A 241 -2.05 -21.37 -19.73
CA THR A 241 -1.82 -21.33 -21.18
C THR A 241 -0.64 -20.42 -21.58
N LEU A 242 -0.03 -19.71 -20.63
CA LEU A 242 1.12 -18.83 -20.87
C LEU A 242 2.38 -19.23 -20.09
N VAL A 243 2.33 -20.37 -19.40
CA VAL A 243 3.43 -20.86 -18.56
C VAL A 243 4.58 -21.36 -19.42
N ALA A 244 5.79 -20.93 -19.10
CA ALA A 244 6.94 -21.05 -19.97
C ALA A 244 7.48 -22.46 -20.16
N ASP A 245 7.31 -23.34 -19.20
CA ASP A 245 7.74 -24.74 -19.25
C ASP A 245 6.59 -25.69 -19.64
N GLY A 246 5.39 -25.15 -19.91
CA GLY A 246 4.19 -25.95 -20.19
C GLY A 246 3.65 -26.72 -18.98
N SER A 247 4.20 -26.50 -17.78
CA SER A 247 3.68 -27.10 -16.55
C SER A 247 2.40 -26.41 -16.09
N ASP A 248 1.64 -27.10 -15.24
CA ASP A 248 0.53 -26.50 -14.50
C ASP A 248 1.03 -26.02 -13.12
N PRO A 249 1.29 -24.71 -12.93
CA PRO A 249 1.78 -24.17 -11.68
C PRO A 249 0.71 -24.18 -10.58
N PHE A 250 -0.56 -24.43 -10.93
CA PHE A 250 -1.69 -24.42 -10.01
C PHE A 250 -2.10 -25.83 -9.55
N LYS A 251 -1.47 -26.89 -10.08
CA LYS A 251 -1.84 -28.29 -9.83
C LYS A 251 -2.03 -28.63 -8.35
N HIS A 252 -1.15 -28.12 -7.49
CA HIS A 252 -1.13 -28.41 -6.05
C HIS A 252 -2.01 -27.48 -5.20
N LEU A 253 -2.63 -26.47 -5.80
CA LEU A 253 -3.52 -25.56 -5.09
C LEU A 253 -4.89 -26.21 -4.88
N SER A 254 -5.54 -25.87 -3.78
CA SER A 254 -6.95 -26.24 -3.57
C SER A 254 -7.84 -25.55 -4.61
N ASP A 255 -8.98 -26.16 -4.90
CA ASP A 255 -9.95 -25.62 -5.84
C ASP A 255 -10.47 -24.24 -5.43
N ASP A 256 -10.59 -23.99 -4.14
CA ASP A 256 -10.96 -22.67 -3.62
C ASP A 256 -9.90 -21.61 -3.94
N ILE A 257 -8.62 -21.89 -3.74
CA ILE A 257 -7.56 -20.98 -4.15
C ILE A 257 -7.56 -20.78 -5.67
N LYS A 258 -7.72 -21.85 -6.45
CA LYS A 258 -7.84 -21.75 -7.91
C LYS A 258 -8.99 -20.84 -8.33
N ARG A 259 -10.14 -20.93 -7.65
CA ARG A 259 -11.29 -20.03 -7.87
C ARG A 259 -10.92 -18.58 -7.60
N LEU A 260 -10.24 -18.28 -6.49
CA LEU A 260 -9.79 -16.91 -6.18
C LEU A 260 -8.78 -16.38 -7.21
N LEU A 261 -7.95 -17.25 -7.80
CA LEU A 261 -6.92 -16.89 -8.78
C LEU A 261 -7.43 -16.72 -10.22
N ARG A 262 -8.69 -17.08 -10.52
CA ARG A 262 -9.27 -16.88 -11.86
C ARG A 262 -9.34 -15.41 -12.25
N ALA A 263 -9.15 -15.13 -13.53
CA ALA A 263 -9.16 -13.76 -14.04
C ALA A 263 -10.55 -13.09 -14.00
N ASP A 264 -11.63 -13.86 -13.91
CA ASP A 264 -13.00 -13.37 -13.71
C ASP A 264 -13.45 -13.32 -12.24
N SER A 265 -12.57 -13.65 -11.29
CA SER A 265 -12.84 -13.52 -9.85
C SER A 265 -12.54 -12.10 -9.38
N LEU A 266 -13.47 -11.19 -9.68
CA LEU A 266 -13.35 -9.76 -9.43
C LEU A 266 -14.31 -9.30 -8.33
N PHE A 267 -13.81 -8.37 -7.53
CA PHE A 267 -14.47 -7.82 -6.35
C PHE A 267 -14.51 -6.29 -6.41
N THR A 268 -15.25 -5.68 -5.50
CA THR A 268 -15.32 -4.22 -5.32
C THR A 268 -15.29 -3.87 -3.84
N PHE A 269 -14.97 -2.62 -3.51
CA PHE A 269 -15.09 -2.09 -2.15
C PHE A 269 -16.28 -1.13 -2.07
N TYR A 270 -17.20 -1.37 -1.15
CA TYR A 270 -18.29 -0.43 -0.85
C TYR A 270 -17.81 0.58 0.19
N ASP A 271 -18.01 1.87 -0.07
CA ASP A 271 -18.01 2.88 1.00
C ASP A 271 -19.45 3.20 1.39
N TRP A 272 -19.72 3.22 2.69
CA TRP A 272 -21.03 3.62 3.21
C TRP A 272 -21.20 5.15 3.22
N ASN A 273 -20.09 5.89 3.15
CA ASN A 273 -20.10 7.36 3.13
C ASN A 273 -20.21 7.95 1.72
N ASP A 274 -19.94 7.16 0.68
CA ASP A 274 -20.16 7.63 -0.68
C ASP A 274 -21.66 7.53 -0.99
N SER A 275 -22.29 8.71 -0.97
CA SER A 275 -23.59 8.91 -1.58
C SER A 275 -23.60 8.25 -2.97
N PRO A 276 -24.64 7.48 -3.36
CA PRO A 276 -24.69 6.73 -4.62
C PRO A 276 -24.57 7.58 -5.89
N TYR A 277 -24.43 8.91 -5.76
CA TYR A 277 -24.37 9.87 -6.85
C TYR A 277 -22.95 10.32 -7.25
N ILE A 278 -21.87 9.94 -6.53
CA ILE A 278 -20.49 10.25 -6.99
C ILE A 278 -20.02 9.16 -7.97
N MET A 279 -20.58 9.21 -9.19
CA MET A 279 -20.40 8.19 -10.24
C MET A 279 -18.96 8.06 -10.78
N ASN A 280 -18.07 9.00 -10.46
CA ASN A 280 -16.66 8.99 -10.86
C ASN A 280 -15.71 8.77 -9.68
N SER A 281 -16.22 8.30 -8.54
CA SER A 281 -15.33 7.92 -7.42
C SER A 281 -14.40 6.80 -7.91
N PRO A 282 -13.07 6.91 -7.71
CA PRO A 282 -12.07 5.88 -8.06
C PRO A 282 -12.29 4.49 -7.44
N ARG A 283 -13.46 4.23 -6.85
CA ARG A 283 -13.79 3.13 -5.96
C ARG A 283 -14.69 2.06 -6.58
N HIS A 284 -15.24 2.30 -7.78
CA HIS A 284 -15.96 1.27 -8.56
C HIS A 284 -15.04 0.46 -9.50
N ARG A 285 -13.81 0.22 -9.04
CA ARG A 285 -12.82 -0.55 -9.79
C ARG A 285 -12.95 -2.03 -9.52
N PRO A 286 -12.68 -2.89 -10.51
CA PRO A 286 -12.54 -4.32 -10.29
C PRO A 286 -11.21 -4.63 -9.59
N TYR A 287 -11.30 -5.36 -8.49
CA TYR A 287 -10.14 -5.83 -7.73
C TYR A 287 -10.01 -7.34 -7.86
N THR A 288 -8.80 -7.81 -8.16
CA THR A 288 -8.44 -9.22 -8.06
C THR A 288 -8.20 -9.61 -6.60
N TYR A 289 -8.06 -10.91 -6.34
CA TYR A 289 -7.66 -11.39 -5.03
C TYR A 289 -6.30 -10.81 -4.57
N GLN A 290 -5.31 -10.69 -5.47
CA GLN A 290 -4.02 -10.08 -5.13
C GLN A 290 -4.14 -8.60 -4.75
N ASP A 291 -5.01 -7.85 -5.42
CA ASP A 291 -5.26 -6.44 -5.07
C ASP A 291 -5.85 -6.32 -3.66
N ILE A 292 -6.81 -7.20 -3.32
CA ILE A 292 -7.38 -7.27 -1.97
C ILE A 292 -6.28 -7.55 -0.94
N LEU A 293 -5.36 -8.47 -1.22
CA LEU A 293 -4.25 -8.76 -0.31
C LEU A 293 -3.33 -7.55 -0.13
N ARG A 294 -3.00 -6.83 -1.20
CA ARG A 294 -2.16 -5.61 -1.12
C ARG A 294 -2.82 -4.50 -0.34
N ILE A 295 -4.09 -4.25 -0.63
CA ILE A 295 -4.91 -3.26 0.07
C ILE A 295 -5.05 -3.62 1.55
N SER A 296 -5.25 -4.89 1.87
CA SER A 296 -5.33 -5.40 3.25
C SER A 296 -3.98 -5.39 3.96
N ALA A 297 -2.88 -5.51 3.21
CA ALA A 297 -1.51 -5.49 3.74
C ALA A 297 -1.06 -4.10 4.16
N GLY A 298 -1.60 -3.04 3.52
CA GLY A 298 -1.46 -1.62 3.83
C GLY A 298 -0.13 -1.22 4.48
N ASP A 299 0.77 -0.60 3.73
CA ASP A 299 2.09 -0.21 4.24
C ASP A 299 1.97 0.85 5.34
N VAL A 300 2.16 0.40 6.58
CA VAL A 300 2.28 1.26 7.77
C VAL A 300 3.73 1.24 8.19
N HIS A 301 4.44 2.34 7.97
CA HIS A 301 5.85 2.45 8.36
C HIS A 301 6.03 3.14 9.70
N ARG A 302 5.06 3.95 10.15
CA ARG A 302 5.14 4.67 11.42
C ARG A 302 3.93 4.42 12.30
N LEU A 303 4.16 4.50 13.60
CA LEU A 303 3.08 4.35 14.60
C LEU A 303 1.99 5.43 14.43
N SER A 304 2.38 6.64 13.99
CA SER A 304 1.44 7.73 13.66
C SER A 304 0.43 7.33 12.58
N ASP A 305 0.87 6.51 11.63
CA ASP A 305 0.07 6.15 10.45
C ASP A 305 -1.06 5.18 10.83
N LEU A 306 -0.89 4.42 11.92
CA LEU A 306 -1.97 3.59 12.46
C LEU A 306 -3.21 4.40 12.85
N ARG A 307 -3.04 5.67 13.25
CA ARG A 307 -4.17 6.53 13.67
C ARG A 307 -4.98 7.03 12.48
N THR A 308 -4.32 7.25 11.34
CA THR A 308 -4.95 7.73 10.11
C THR A 308 -5.45 6.59 9.24
N GLN A 309 -4.97 5.37 9.47
CA GLN A 309 -5.38 4.22 8.68
C GLN A 309 -6.81 3.79 9.01
N VAL A 310 -7.71 4.13 8.11
CA VAL A 310 -9.02 3.49 8.05
C VAL A 310 -8.77 2.03 7.66
N GLN A 311 -8.88 1.13 8.64
CA GLN A 311 -8.96 -0.29 8.32
C GLN A 311 -10.09 -0.46 7.32
N LEU A 312 -9.77 -0.99 6.14
CA LEU A 312 -10.79 -1.50 5.24
C LEU A 312 -11.33 -2.75 5.90
N PRO A 313 -12.48 -2.67 6.57
CA PRO A 313 -13.00 -3.82 7.23
C PRO A 313 -13.45 -4.80 6.13
N MET A 314 -13.22 -6.10 6.37
CA MET A 314 -13.47 -7.13 5.35
C MET A 314 -14.92 -7.11 4.86
N ASP A 315 -15.84 -6.61 5.69
CA ASP A 315 -17.25 -6.37 5.39
C ASP A 315 -17.50 -5.39 4.23
N ARG A 316 -16.53 -4.55 3.88
CA ARG A 316 -16.62 -3.64 2.72
C ARG A 316 -16.30 -4.31 1.39
N ILE A 317 -15.70 -5.51 1.40
CA ILE A 317 -15.45 -6.25 0.17
C ILE A 317 -16.75 -6.89 -0.30
N GLY A 318 -17.08 -6.69 -1.57
CA GLY A 318 -18.28 -7.23 -2.20
C GLY A 318 -18.04 -7.89 -3.55
N PRO A 319 -19.04 -8.62 -4.07
CA PRO A 319 -19.02 -9.11 -5.43
C PRO A 319 -19.07 -7.94 -6.41
N TYR A 320 -18.44 -8.10 -7.58
CA TYR A 320 -18.63 -7.17 -8.70
C TYR A 320 -19.20 -7.89 -9.93
N PRO A 321 -20.49 -8.25 -9.95
CA PRO A 321 -21.05 -9.14 -10.97
C PRO A 321 -20.86 -8.66 -12.41
N ALA A 322 -21.03 -7.36 -12.66
CA ALA A 322 -20.84 -6.77 -13.99
C ALA A 322 -19.38 -6.92 -14.49
N ALA A 323 -18.40 -6.74 -13.62
CA ALA A 323 -17.00 -6.95 -13.95
C ALA A 323 -16.68 -8.44 -14.15
N GLN A 324 -17.25 -9.33 -13.33
CA GLN A 324 -17.08 -10.78 -13.48
C GLN A 324 -17.67 -11.29 -14.82
N GLU A 325 -18.85 -10.80 -15.20
CA GLU A 325 -19.48 -11.12 -16.49
C GLU A 325 -18.62 -10.62 -17.65
N MET A 326 -18.20 -9.36 -17.60
CA MET A 326 -17.37 -8.77 -18.64
C MET A 326 -16.02 -9.49 -18.76
N ALA A 327 -15.36 -9.81 -17.64
CA ALA A 327 -14.12 -10.58 -17.64
C ALA A 327 -14.29 -11.94 -18.34
N ARG A 328 -15.40 -12.65 -18.12
CA ARG A 328 -15.70 -13.90 -18.85
C ARG A 328 -15.84 -13.70 -20.35
N GLU A 329 -16.53 -12.64 -20.79
CA GLU A 329 -16.67 -12.30 -22.20
C GLU A 329 -15.30 -11.99 -22.84
N LEU A 330 -14.49 -11.18 -22.16
CA LEU A 330 -13.13 -10.83 -22.60
C LEU A 330 -12.23 -12.05 -22.69
N MET A 331 -12.20 -12.89 -21.64
CA MET A 331 -11.45 -14.15 -21.60
C MET A 331 -11.86 -15.10 -22.73
N LYS A 332 -13.17 -15.21 -23.01
CA LYS A 332 -13.68 -16.01 -24.13
C LYS A 332 -13.20 -15.45 -25.48
N SER A 333 -13.17 -14.13 -25.64
CA SER A 333 -12.74 -13.48 -26.89
C SER A 333 -11.26 -13.73 -27.23
N ILE A 334 -10.41 -13.98 -26.23
CA ILE A 334 -9.01 -14.36 -26.40
C ILE A 334 -8.78 -15.87 -26.30
N ALA A 335 -9.85 -16.67 -26.34
CA ALA A 335 -9.84 -18.13 -26.23
C ALA A 335 -9.19 -18.67 -24.94
N ARG A 336 -9.35 -17.98 -23.80
CA ARG A 336 -8.78 -18.34 -22.50
C ARG A 336 -9.80 -18.30 -21.34
N PRO A 337 -10.92 -19.04 -21.40
CA PRO A 337 -12.01 -18.98 -20.41
C PRO A 337 -11.65 -19.45 -18.98
N GLY A 338 -10.47 -20.05 -18.79
CA GLY A 338 -9.98 -20.53 -17.49
C GLY A 338 -8.63 -19.92 -17.09
N ALA A 339 -8.21 -18.80 -17.68
CA ALA A 339 -6.94 -18.17 -17.31
C ALA A 339 -6.97 -17.57 -15.90
N SER A 340 -5.80 -17.55 -15.27
CA SER A 340 -5.59 -16.82 -14.00
C SER A 340 -5.32 -15.34 -14.27
N TYR A 341 -5.72 -14.44 -13.36
CA TYR A 341 -5.29 -13.04 -13.48
C TYR A 341 -3.76 -12.89 -13.41
N LEU A 342 -3.06 -13.86 -12.82
CA LEU A 342 -1.58 -13.90 -12.79
C LEU A 342 -0.97 -14.11 -14.18
N GLU A 343 -1.71 -14.74 -15.09
CA GLU A 343 -1.29 -14.94 -16.48
C GLU A 343 -1.69 -13.75 -17.36
N LEU A 344 -2.87 -13.18 -17.13
CA LEU A 344 -3.40 -12.09 -17.96
C LEU A 344 -2.91 -10.71 -17.52
N GLY A 345 -2.66 -10.50 -16.25
CA GLY A 345 -2.31 -9.21 -15.68
C GLY A 345 -1.06 -9.35 -14.84
N SER A 346 0.06 -8.93 -15.39
CA SER A 346 1.21 -8.64 -14.55
C SER A 346 1.52 -7.15 -14.70
N GLU A 347 1.21 -6.41 -13.64
CA GLU A 347 1.66 -5.04 -13.42
C GLU A 347 3.08 -4.92 -13.96
N ILE A 348 3.34 -4.09 -14.96
CA ILE A 348 4.72 -3.68 -15.16
C ILE A 348 5.03 -2.92 -13.88
N GLU A 349 5.89 -3.49 -13.03
CA GLU A 349 6.64 -2.69 -12.07
C GLU A 349 7.46 -1.75 -12.96
N GLY A 350 6.83 -0.66 -13.40
CA GLY A 350 7.58 0.49 -13.88
C GLY A 350 8.49 0.84 -12.72
N GLU A 351 9.77 1.05 -13.00
CA GLU A 351 10.63 1.71 -12.03
C GLU A 351 9.84 2.89 -11.49
N CYS A 352 9.58 2.89 -10.18
CA CYS A 352 9.05 4.05 -9.49
C CYS A 352 10.16 5.09 -9.58
N ASP A 353 10.22 5.82 -10.70
CA ASP A 353 10.94 7.06 -10.76
C ASP A 353 10.38 7.92 -9.64
N TRP A 354 11.28 8.45 -8.82
CA TRP A 354 11.06 9.00 -7.49
C TRP A 354 10.07 10.19 -7.42
N GLU A 355 9.38 10.52 -8.51
CA GLU A 355 8.35 11.57 -8.64
C GLU A 355 6.89 11.04 -8.58
N GLY A 356 6.67 9.86 -8.00
CA GLY A 356 5.39 9.53 -7.35
C GLY A 356 4.21 9.14 -8.27
N ALA A 357 4.43 8.96 -9.57
CA ALA A 357 3.45 8.35 -10.46
C ALA A 357 4.03 7.04 -11.02
N SER A 358 3.77 5.91 -10.35
CA SER A 358 4.03 4.61 -10.98
C SER A 358 3.10 4.48 -12.18
N SER A 359 3.63 4.69 -13.38
CA SER A 359 2.89 4.39 -14.61
C SER A 359 2.81 2.87 -14.72
N TYR A 360 1.75 2.30 -14.17
CA TYR A 360 1.41 0.91 -14.43
C TYR A 360 1.11 0.79 -15.93
N GLU A 361 2.11 0.39 -16.71
CA GLU A 361 1.90 0.11 -18.12
C GLU A 361 1.12 -1.20 -18.22
N GLY A 362 -0.11 -1.08 -18.69
CA GLY A 362 -0.93 -2.22 -19.05
C GLY A 362 -0.40 -2.99 -20.25
N GLU A 363 -0.85 -4.23 -20.41
CA GLU A 363 -0.55 -5.05 -21.59
C GLU A 363 -1.75 -5.18 -22.52
N TRP A 364 -2.90 -4.60 -22.17
CA TRP A 364 -4.14 -4.74 -22.92
C TRP A 364 -4.59 -3.41 -23.47
N ILE A 365 -5.02 -3.38 -24.72
CA ILE A 365 -5.73 -2.24 -25.29
C ILE A 365 -7.12 -2.67 -25.74
N CYS A 366 -8.03 -1.70 -25.79
CA CYS A 366 -9.32 -1.93 -26.39
C CYS A 366 -9.17 -2.15 -27.90
N GLY A 367 -9.66 -3.29 -28.39
CA GLY A 367 -9.72 -3.61 -29.81
C GLY A 367 -10.89 -2.96 -30.55
N ARG A 368 -11.81 -2.32 -29.82
CA ARG A 368 -13.09 -1.79 -30.31
C ARG A 368 -13.08 -0.28 -30.51
N CYS A 369 -12.79 0.48 -29.47
CA CYS A 369 -12.89 1.94 -29.50
C CYS A 369 -11.55 2.62 -29.87
N ILE A 370 -11.54 3.95 -29.78
CA ILE A 370 -10.37 4.80 -30.05
C ILE A 370 -9.39 4.86 -28.87
N ASP A 371 -9.80 4.40 -27.68
CA ASP A 371 -8.93 4.33 -26.52
C ASP A 371 -7.82 3.30 -26.77
N THR A 372 -6.63 3.84 -27.02
CA THR A 372 -5.40 3.09 -27.30
C THR A 372 -4.48 3.04 -26.09
N GLU A 373 -4.92 3.56 -24.94
CA GLU A 373 -4.10 3.52 -23.74
C GLU A 373 -3.94 2.08 -23.26
N PRO A 374 -2.70 1.63 -22.98
CA PRO A 374 -2.48 0.33 -22.38
C PRO A 374 -3.08 0.27 -20.98
N LYS A 375 -3.83 -0.79 -20.70
CA LYS A 375 -4.52 -1.04 -19.44
C LYS A 375 -4.12 -2.39 -18.85
N THR A 376 -4.10 -2.46 -17.53
CA THR A 376 -3.97 -3.74 -16.81
C THR A 376 -5.19 -4.62 -17.12
N TRP A 377 -5.15 -5.89 -16.73
CA TRP A 377 -6.32 -6.76 -16.87
C TRP A 377 -7.56 -6.16 -16.19
N GLN A 378 -7.40 -5.65 -14.96
CA GLN A 378 -8.45 -4.96 -14.22
C GLN A 378 -8.91 -3.70 -14.96
N GLY A 379 -7.97 -2.89 -15.46
CA GLY A 379 -8.29 -1.65 -16.17
C GLY A 379 -9.03 -1.87 -17.48
N ILE A 380 -8.73 -2.94 -18.23
CA ILE A 380 -9.48 -3.26 -19.45
C ILE A 380 -10.86 -3.82 -19.13
N VAL A 381 -11.02 -4.59 -18.05
CA VAL A 381 -12.36 -5.00 -17.58
C VAL A 381 -13.18 -3.79 -17.15
N GLU A 382 -12.61 -2.88 -16.36
CA GLU A 382 -13.23 -1.63 -15.92
C GLU A 382 -13.70 -0.80 -17.12
N HIS A 383 -12.82 -0.59 -18.10
CA HIS A 383 -13.14 0.11 -19.34
C HIS A 383 -14.41 -0.43 -20.00
N TYR A 384 -14.51 -1.75 -20.19
CA TYR A 384 -15.68 -2.35 -20.82
C TYR A 384 -16.95 -2.27 -19.97
N VAL A 385 -16.84 -2.40 -18.63
CA VAL A 385 -17.97 -2.23 -17.71
C VAL A 385 -18.51 -0.81 -17.79
N ASP A 386 -17.62 0.18 -17.79
CA ASP A 386 -17.98 1.59 -17.84
C ASP A 386 -18.63 1.96 -19.18
N GLU A 387 -18.06 1.52 -20.29
CA GLU A 387 -18.62 1.80 -21.61
C GLU A 387 -20.00 1.16 -21.80
N ARG A 388 -20.19 -0.09 -21.35
CA ARG A 388 -21.51 -0.77 -21.39
C ARG A 388 -22.53 -0.08 -20.49
N ARG A 389 -22.11 0.42 -19.32
CA ARG A 389 -22.94 1.21 -18.41
C ARG A 389 -23.34 2.54 -19.04
N LYS A 390 -22.37 3.30 -19.58
CA LYS A 390 -22.61 4.59 -20.27
C LYS A 390 -23.59 4.43 -21.42
N TYR A 391 -23.43 3.38 -22.25
CA TYR A 391 -24.36 3.07 -23.31
C TYR A 391 -25.78 2.85 -22.78
N SER A 392 -25.91 1.97 -21.79
CA SER A 392 -27.21 1.58 -21.22
C SER A 392 -27.93 2.76 -20.57
N SER A 393 -27.22 3.58 -19.78
CA SER A 393 -27.79 4.75 -19.09
C SER A 393 -28.27 5.84 -20.04
N ASN A 394 -27.62 6.01 -21.20
CA ASN A 394 -27.93 7.09 -22.13
C ASN A 394 -28.87 6.67 -23.27
N ARG A 395 -29.15 5.37 -23.44
CA ARG A 395 -29.88 4.82 -24.59
C ARG A 395 -31.23 5.49 -24.86
N ALA A 396 -32.03 5.72 -23.81
CA ALA A 396 -33.36 6.32 -23.95
C ALA A 396 -33.28 7.79 -24.41
N GLU A 397 -32.36 8.56 -23.83
CA GLU A 397 -32.20 9.98 -24.17
C GLU A 397 -31.56 10.15 -25.56
N LEU A 398 -30.61 9.27 -25.92
CA LEU A 398 -30.05 9.22 -27.27
C LEU A 398 -31.14 9.00 -28.33
N ALA A 399 -32.05 8.06 -28.09
CA ALA A 399 -33.19 7.82 -28.97
C ALA A 399 -34.12 9.04 -29.07
N LYS A 400 -34.44 9.70 -27.94
CA LYS A 400 -35.26 10.91 -27.92
C LYS A 400 -34.67 12.05 -28.75
N ARG A 401 -33.34 12.20 -28.72
CA ARG A 401 -32.61 13.21 -29.49
C ARG A 401 -32.30 12.79 -30.92
N LYS A 402 -32.71 11.58 -31.33
CA LYS A 402 -32.38 10.99 -32.64
C LYS A 402 -30.87 10.98 -32.91
N LEU A 403 -30.09 10.77 -31.86
CA LEU A 403 -28.64 10.62 -31.95
C LEU A 403 -28.31 9.13 -32.07
N THR A 404 -27.71 8.75 -33.19
CA THR A 404 -27.16 7.41 -33.36
C THR A 404 -25.94 7.24 -32.45
N TYR A 405 -25.94 6.17 -31.67
CA TYR A 405 -24.82 5.77 -30.83
C TYR A 405 -24.85 4.25 -30.68
N HIS A 406 -23.90 3.54 -31.29
CA HIS A 406 -23.81 2.09 -31.22
C HIS A 406 -22.94 1.63 -30.06
N ASP A 407 -23.36 0.54 -29.41
CA ASP A 407 -22.51 -0.18 -28.46
C ASP A 407 -21.43 -0.95 -29.21
N VAL A 408 -20.27 -0.34 -29.44
CA VAL A 408 -19.13 -0.99 -30.09
C VAL A 408 -18.40 -1.99 -29.19
N HIS A 409 -18.71 -2.01 -27.88
CA HIS A 409 -18.08 -2.87 -26.89
C HIS A 409 -18.81 -4.20 -26.72
N GLY A 410 -20.06 -4.31 -27.20
CA GLY A 410 -20.79 -5.57 -27.28
C GLY A 410 -20.08 -6.62 -28.17
N PRO A 411 -20.03 -7.90 -27.76
CA PRO A 411 -19.39 -8.96 -28.56
C PRO A 411 -20.07 -9.19 -29.92
N ALA A 412 -21.37 -8.91 -30.03
CA ALA A 412 -22.14 -9.07 -31.26
C ALA A 412 -21.98 -7.89 -32.25
N SER A 413 -21.52 -6.73 -31.80
CA SER A 413 -21.62 -5.49 -32.57
C SER A 413 -20.63 -5.42 -33.74
N LEU A 414 -19.47 -6.06 -33.62
CA LEU A 414 -18.40 -6.04 -34.62
C LEU A 414 -17.71 -7.43 -34.67
N PRO A 415 -18.37 -8.49 -35.19
CA PRO A 415 -17.89 -9.87 -35.03
C PRO A 415 -16.47 -10.13 -35.56
N ASN A 416 -16.02 -9.35 -36.56
CA ASN A 416 -14.71 -9.52 -37.21
C ASN A 416 -13.55 -8.80 -36.52
N ARG A 417 -13.81 -8.07 -35.43
CA ARG A 417 -12.76 -7.41 -34.65
C ARG A 417 -12.66 -8.05 -33.26
N PRO A 418 -11.46 -8.15 -32.67
CA PRO A 418 -11.30 -8.65 -31.30
C PRO A 418 -11.82 -7.61 -30.30
N LEU A 419 -12.27 -8.08 -29.13
CA LEU A 419 -12.61 -7.20 -28.00
C LEU A 419 -11.34 -6.51 -27.47
N ILE A 420 -10.32 -7.29 -27.17
CA ILE A 420 -9.06 -6.78 -26.63
C ILE A 420 -7.89 -7.25 -27.48
N LYS A 421 -6.81 -6.48 -27.46
CA LYS A 421 -5.54 -6.84 -28.10
C LYS A 421 -4.42 -6.71 -27.09
N PHE A 422 -3.39 -7.52 -27.28
CA PHE A 422 -2.15 -7.37 -26.54
C PHE A 422 -1.38 -6.15 -27.07
N TYR A 423 -0.83 -5.35 -26.17
CA TYR A 423 0.01 -4.20 -26.47
C TYR A 423 1.41 -4.68 -26.86
N SER A 424 1.56 -5.08 -28.12
CA SER A 424 2.83 -5.55 -28.68
C SER A 424 3.74 -4.40 -29.13
N ALA A 425 4.98 -4.74 -29.44
CA ALA A 425 5.93 -3.92 -30.20
C ALA A 425 5.31 -3.10 -31.32
N GLN A 426 4.61 -3.82 -32.21
CA GLN A 426 4.02 -3.27 -33.41
C GLN A 426 2.90 -2.30 -33.05
N VAL A 427 2.07 -2.68 -32.08
CA VAL A 427 0.98 -1.86 -31.56
C VAL A 427 1.53 -0.59 -30.89
N ALA A 428 2.63 -0.70 -30.16
CA ALA A 428 3.30 0.45 -29.56
C ALA A 428 3.85 1.41 -30.63
N LEU A 429 4.46 0.90 -31.71
CA LEU A 429 4.92 1.73 -32.83
C LEU A 429 3.75 2.45 -33.53
N GLU A 430 2.65 1.72 -33.76
CA GLU A 430 1.41 2.30 -34.30
C GLU A 430 0.90 3.42 -33.38
N ILE A 431 0.85 3.19 -32.07
CA ILE A 431 0.37 4.17 -31.08
C ILE A 431 1.34 5.34 -30.91
N MET A 432 2.65 5.12 -30.93
CA MET A 432 3.64 6.21 -30.90
C MET A 432 3.57 7.08 -32.16
N SER A 433 3.32 6.47 -33.32
CA SER A 433 3.08 7.24 -34.56
C SER A 433 1.85 8.12 -34.45
N ILE A 434 0.81 7.65 -33.74
CA ILE A 434 -0.40 8.39 -33.42
C ILE A 434 -0.13 9.50 -32.38
N LYS A 435 0.66 9.24 -31.33
CA LYS A 435 0.96 10.24 -30.28
C LYS A 435 1.81 11.41 -30.78
N LYS A 436 2.71 11.19 -31.75
CA LYS A 436 3.45 12.30 -32.38
C LYS A 436 2.54 13.34 -33.04
N SER A 437 1.31 12.96 -33.39
CA SER A 437 0.28 13.88 -33.88
C SER A 437 -0.64 14.39 -32.76
N GLU A 438 -0.23 14.41 -31.49
CA GLU A 438 -1.05 14.96 -30.40
C GLU A 438 -1.38 16.45 -30.58
N ARG A 439 -0.56 17.20 -31.33
CA ARG A 439 -0.91 18.56 -31.80
C ARG A 439 -2.16 18.57 -32.69
N ASP A 440 -2.48 17.44 -33.30
CA ASP A 440 -3.62 17.19 -34.18
C ASP A 440 -4.64 16.25 -33.52
N SER A 441 -4.77 16.29 -32.18
CA SER A 441 -5.84 15.58 -31.48
C SER A 441 -7.17 16.30 -31.66
N TYR A 442 -8.15 15.61 -32.23
CA TYR A 442 -9.52 16.09 -32.39
C TYR A 442 -10.43 15.49 -31.31
N GLN A 443 -11.51 16.18 -30.99
CA GLN A 443 -12.58 15.72 -30.11
C GLN A 443 -13.86 15.43 -30.90
N CYS A 444 -14.56 14.35 -30.56
CA CYS A 444 -15.88 14.08 -31.10
C CYS A 444 -16.91 15.04 -30.49
N GLN A 445 -17.53 15.88 -31.33
CA GLN A 445 -18.52 16.88 -30.92
C GLN A 445 -19.90 16.27 -30.60
N LEU A 446 -20.12 15.01 -31.00
CA LEU A 446 -21.34 14.26 -30.67
C LEU A 446 -21.21 13.61 -29.28
N CYS A 447 -20.05 13.06 -28.94
CA CYS A 447 -19.78 12.48 -27.63
C CYS A 447 -19.56 13.52 -26.53
N SER A 448 -19.00 14.70 -26.85
CA SER A 448 -18.73 15.75 -25.86
C SER A 448 -20.01 16.38 -25.27
N LYS A 449 -21.14 16.25 -25.97
CA LYS A 449 -22.41 16.85 -25.59
C LYS A 449 -23.27 15.89 -24.76
N TRP A 450 -24.19 16.46 -23.99
CA TRP A 450 -25.21 15.70 -23.28
C TRP A 450 -26.14 14.98 -24.28
N PRO A 451 -26.48 13.69 -24.08
CA PRO A 451 -26.39 12.93 -22.81
C PRO A 451 -25.09 12.15 -22.58
N ILE A 452 -24.20 12.04 -23.56
CA ILE A 452 -23.02 11.17 -23.47
C ILE A 452 -21.95 11.77 -22.54
N THR A 453 -21.67 13.07 -22.69
CA THR A 453 -20.66 13.80 -21.90
C THR A 453 -19.33 13.05 -21.76
N HIS A 454 -18.83 12.48 -22.87
CA HIS A 454 -17.60 11.71 -22.91
C HIS A 454 -16.57 12.41 -23.80
N SER A 455 -15.37 12.60 -23.26
CA SER A 455 -14.27 13.26 -23.96
C SER A 455 -13.55 12.26 -24.89
N VAL A 456 -14.20 11.88 -25.98
CA VAL A 456 -13.58 11.03 -27.01
C VAL A 456 -12.60 11.88 -27.82
N ARG A 457 -11.31 11.59 -27.69
CA ARG A 457 -10.22 12.32 -28.35
C ARG A 457 -9.30 11.38 -29.11
N GLY A 458 -8.68 11.88 -30.16
CA GLY A 458 -7.64 11.17 -30.90
C GLY A 458 -7.32 11.81 -32.25
N PRO A 459 -6.37 11.26 -33.01
CA PRO A 459 -6.00 11.76 -34.33
C PRO A 459 -7.18 11.66 -35.30
N GLU A 460 -7.18 12.49 -36.34
CA GLU A 460 -8.28 12.61 -37.31
C GLU A 460 -8.72 11.25 -37.87
N LYS A 461 -7.78 10.40 -38.28
CA LYS A 461 -8.05 9.08 -38.85
C LYS A 461 -8.84 8.18 -37.89
N LEU A 462 -8.48 8.18 -36.61
CA LEU A 462 -9.21 7.39 -35.62
C LEU A 462 -10.56 8.02 -35.27
N MET A 463 -10.64 9.35 -35.30
CA MET A 463 -11.89 10.08 -35.11
C MET A 463 -12.91 9.75 -36.21
N PHE A 464 -12.47 9.67 -37.46
CA PHE A 464 -13.34 9.31 -38.59
C PHE A 464 -13.90 7.91 -38.42
N LYS A 465 -13.04 6.98 -38.00
CA LYS A 465 -13.43 5.62 -37.68
C LYS A 465 -14.45 5.57 -36.53
N HIS A 466 -14.19 6.30 -35.45
CA HIS A 466 -15.11 6.43 -34.32
C HIS A 466 -16.48 6.97 -34.77
N LEU A 467 -16.50 8.06 -35.54
CA LEU A 467 -17.73 8.67 -36.04
C LEU A 467 -18.52 7.74 -36.96
N LEU A 468 -17.83 6.93 -37.77
CA LEU A 468 -18.47 5.92 -38.61
C LEU A 468 -19.04 4.77 -37.77
N GLU A 469 -18.25 4.20 -36.85
CA GLU A 469 -18.63 2.98 -36.11
C GLU A 469 -19.61 3.24 -34.97
N VAL A 470 -19.48 4.38 -34.28
CA VAL A 470 -20.32 4.74 -33.14
C VAL A 470 -21.54 5.56 -33.58
N HIS A 471 -21.39 6.47 -34.55
CA HIS A 471 -22.43 7.42 -34.92
C HIS A 471 -22.96 7.28 -36.36
N GLU A 472 -22.51 6.28 -37.13
CA GLU A 472 -22.88 6.07 -38.56
C GLU A 472 -22.60 7.27 -39.50
N VAL A 473 -21.70 8.17 -39.09
CA VAL A 473 -21.37 9.36 -39.89
C VAL A 473 -20.34 8.99 -40.96
N ARG A 474 -20.83 8.71 -42.18
CA ARG A 474 -19.97 8.33 -43.33
C ARG A 474 -19.11 9.45 -43.88
N LYS A 475 -19.53 10.70 -43.72
CA LYS A 475 -18.82 11.91 -44.18
C LYS A 475 -18.69 12.91 -43.03
N PRO A 476 -17.74 12.70 -42.10
CA PRO A 476 -17.46 13.63 -41.02
C PRO A 476 -17.23 15.05 -41.55
N LYS A 477 -17.62 16.04 -40.75
CA LYS A 477 -17.46 17.47 -41.07
C LYS A 477 -16.81 18.13 -39.87
N PHE A 478 -15.69 18.82 -40.12
CA PHE A 478 -14.99 19.59 -39.09
C PHE A 478 -15.92 20.67 -38.51
N MET A 479 -15.77 20.96 -37.22
CA MET A 479 -16.64 21.81 -36.39
C MET A 479 -18.10 21.37 -36.23
N THR A 480 -18.56 20.36 -36.99
CA THR A 480 -19.93 19.79 -36.83
C THR A 480 -19.89 18.47 -36.06
N HIS A 481 -19.07 17.52 -36.53
CA HIS A 481 -19.00 16.16 -35.98
C HIS A 481 -17.75 15.95 -35.12
N TYR A 482 -16.65 16.62 -35.47
CA TYR A 482 -15.40 16.63 -34.72
C TYR A 482 -14.74 18.00 -34.79
N GLY A 483 -13.90 18.36 -33.83
CA GLY A 483 -13.26 19.68 -33.77
C GLY A 483 -12.05 19.69 -32.84
N VAL A 484 -11.45 20.86 -32.67
CA VAL A 484 -10.40 21.07 -31.65
C VAL A 484 -11.04 20.90 -30.26
N PRO A 485 -10.37 20.25 -29.29
CA PRO A 485 -10.89 20.13 -27.93
C PRO A 485 -11.12 21.49 -27.27
N ASP A 486 -12.24 21.64 -26.55
CA ASP A 486 -12.66 22.92 -25.96
C ASP A 486 -11.64 23.52 -24.98
N SER A 487 -10.72 22.73 -24.42
CA SER A 487 -9.67 23.21 -23.50
C SER A 487 -8.66 24.20 -24.11
N TYR A 488 -8.72 24.44 -25.42
CA TYR A 488 -7.88 25.42 -26.11
C TYR A 488 -8.58 26.77 -26.35
N SER A 489 -9.89 26.91 -26.10
CA SER A 489 -10.58 28.19 -26.31
C SER A 489 -10.26 29.23 -25.24
N ASP A 490 -9.85 28.81 -24.05
CA ASP A 490 -9.58 29.72 -22.92
C ASP A 490 -8.20 30.40 -22.98
N PHE A 491 -7.33 29.99 -23.91
CA PHE A 491 -5.97 30.55 -24.07
C PHE A 491 -5.81 31.47 -25.30
N LEU A 492 -6.90 31.76 -26.02
CA LEU A 492 -6.90 32.55 -27.26
C LEU A 492 -7.62 33.90 -27.15
N TYR A 493 -7.88 34.38 -25.94
CA TYR A 493 -8.45 35.70 -25.66
C TYR A 493 -7.48 36.64 -24.95
#